data_AF-F6H9K1-F1
#
_entry.id   AF-F6H9K1-F1
#
_cell.length_a   1.000
_cell.length_b   1.000
_cell.length_c   1.000
_cell.angle_alpha   90.00
_cell.angle_beta   90.00
_cell.angle_gamma   90.00
#
_symmetry.space_group_name_H-M   'P 1'
#
loop_
_entity.id
_entity.type
_entity.pdbx_description
1 polymer ?
#
loop_
_entity_poly.entity_id
_entity_poly.type
_entity_poly.pdbx_seq_one_letter_code
_entity_poly.pdbx_strand_id
1 'polypeptide(L)'
;MIVLLIAKSVGDCINPSSYLYEIILHLKGLPFLDANLEPWMRNLTIGEFADAKPQVVTLREVEKVARIVDVLRKQHAQWFPNCR
;
A
#
# COMPACT_ATOMS: atom_id res chain seq x y z
N MET A 1 -25.35 -22.74 -0.82
CA MET A 1 -24.05 -22.38 -0.21
C MET A 1 -22.96 -23.44 -0.41
N ILE A 2 -23.23 -24.74 -0.25
CA ILE A 2 -22.23 -25.82 -0.38
C ILE A 2 -21.50 -25.82 -1.74
N VAL A 3 -22.24 -25.63 -2.84
CA VAL A 3 -21.65 -25.58 -4.20
C VAL A 3 -20.62 -24.46 -4.34
N LEU A 4 -20.90 -23.28 -3.77
CA LEU A 4 -19.97 -22.14 -3.82
C LEU A 4 -18.72 -22.40 -2.99
N LEU A 5 -18.85 -23.07 -1.84
CA LEU A 5 -17.71 -23.42 -1.00
C LEU A 5 -16.79 -24.42 -1.70
N ILE A 6 -17.35 -25.47 -2.31
CA ILE A 6 -16.57 -26.46 -3.05
C ILE A 6 -15.89 -25.80 -4.25
N ALA A 7 -16.62 -24.97 -5.02
CA ALA A 7 -16.06 -24.26 -6.17
C ALA A 7 -14.91 -23.32 -5.77
N LYS A 8 -15.07 -22.57 -4.66
CA LYS A 8 -14.00 -21.72 -4.12
C LYS A 8 -12.80 -22.53 -3.67
N SER A 9 -12.99 -23.58 -2.86
CA SER A 9 -11.88 -24.40 -2.36
C SER A 9 -11.10 -25.09 -3.47
N VAL A 10 -11.78 -25.65 -4.48
CA VAL A 10 -11.11 -26.26 -5.64
C VAL A 10 -10.38 -25.20 -6.48
N GLY A 11 -10.98 -24.01 -6.65
CA GLY A 11 -10.33 -22.87 -7.32
C GLY A 11 -9.05 -22.42 -6.62
N ASP A 12 -9.13 -22.21 -5.30
CA ASP A 12 -8.01 -21.77 -4.46
C ASP A 12 -6.87 -22.81 -4.44
N CYS A 13 -7.18 -24.11 -4.52
CA CYS A 13 -6.18 -25.18 -4.55
C CYS A 13 -5.40 -25.28 -5.88
N ILE A 14 -6.03 -24.97 -7.01
CA ILE A 14 -5.39 -25.09 -8.33
C ILE A 14 -4.55 -23.86 -8.62
N ASN A 15 -5.04 -22.65 -8.27
CA ASN A 15 -4.29 -21.41 -8.42
C ASN A 15 -4.81 -20.37 -7.41
N PRO A 16 -4.05 -20.05 -6.34
CA PRO A 16 -4.48 -19.10 -5.31
C PRO A 16 -4.69 -17.67 -5.86
N SER A 17 -4.09 -17.33 -7.00
CA SER A 17 -4.17 -16.01 -7.64
C SER A 17 -5.18 -15.92 -8.80
N SER A 18 -6.00 -16.96 -9.04
CA SER A 18 -6.78 -17.10 -10.28
C SER A 18 -8.23 -16.62 -10.21
N TYR A 19 -8.61 -15.84 -9.21
CA TYR A 19 -9.81 -15.02 -9.35
C TYR A 19 -9.54 -13.95 -10.40
N LEU A 20 -10.33 -13.93 -11.48
CA LEU A 20 -10.15 -13.01 -12.61
C LEU A 20 -9.97 -11.55 -12.19
N TYR A 21 -10.62 -11.13 -11.10
CA TYR A 21 -10.50 -9.77 -10.58
C TYR A 21 -9.12 -9.47 -10.00
N GLU A 22 -8.51 -10.40 -9.27
CA GLU A 22 -7.15 -10.23 -8.73
C GLU A 22 -6.13 -10.15 -9.87
N ILE A 23 -6.25 -11.02 -10.87
CA ILE A 23 -5.40 -10.95 -12.07
C ILE A 23 -5.54 -9.59 -12.75
N ILE A 24 -6.76 -9.10 -12.95
CA ILE A 24 -6.99 -7.79 -13.59
C ILE A 24 -6.43 -6.65 -12.74
N LEU A 25 -6.55 -6.71 -11.40
CA LEU A 25 -5.97 -5.72 -10.50
C LEU A 25 -4.44 -5.72 -10.57
N HIS A 26 -3.82 -6.90 -10.55
CA HIS A 26 -2.38 -7.07 -10.71
C HIS A 26 -1.90 -6.58 -12.08
N LEU A 27 -2.62 -6.91 -13.16
CA LEU A 27 -2.30 -6.44 -14.51
C LEU A 27 -2.46 -4.92 -14.66
N LYS A 28 -3.40 -4.31 -13.93
CA LYS A 28 -3.57 -2.85 -13.89
C LYS A 28 -2.56 -2.16 -12.96
N GLY A 29 -1.81 -2.89 -12.13
CA GLY A 29 -0.86 -2.32 -11.19
C GLY A 29 -1.50 -1.44 -10.10
N LEU A 30 -2.78 -1.67 -9.78
CA LEU A 30 -3.46 -0.90 -8.74
C LEU A 30 -3.05 -1.43 -7.35
N PRO A 31 -2.79 -0.54 -6.38
CA PRO A 31 -2.49 -0.98 -5.02
C PRO A 31 -3.74 -1.58 -4.40
N PHE A 32 -3.76 -2.91 -4.29
CA PHE A 32 -4.81 -3.67 -3.62
C PHE A 32 -4.24 -4.33 -2.37
N LEU A 33 -4.92 -4.16 -1.24
CA LEU A 33 -4.56 -4.79 0.02
C LEU A 33 -5.55 -5.91 0.29
N ASP A 34 -5.07 -7.15 0.29
CA ASP A 34 -5.90 -8.32 0.58
C ASP A 34 -6.37 -8.30 2.04
N ALA A 35 -7.59 -8.82 2.28
CA ALA A 35 -8.14 -9.00 3.61
C ALA A 35 -7.38 -10.07 4.41
N ASN A 36 -6.78 -11.05 3.71
CA ASN A 36 -5.93 -12.06 4.33
C ASN A 36 -4.46 -11.70 4.10
N LEU A 37 -3.81 -11.19 5.14
CA LEU A 37 -2.36 -10.98 5.14
C LEU A 37 -1.64 -12.33 4.96
N GLU A 38 -0.64 -12.37 4.10
CA GLU A 38 0.15 -13.58 3.90
C GLU A 38 0.84 -14.00 5.22
N PRO A 39 0.98 -15.30 5.51
CA PRO A 39 1.49 -15.78 6.80
C PRO A 39 2.87 -15.21 7.18
N TRP A 40 3.72 -14.91 6.19
CA TRP A 40 5.04 -14.33 6.39
C TRP A 40 5.02 -12.84 6.74
N MET A 41 3.96 -12.11 6.35
CA MET A 41 3.81 -10.67 6.64
C MET A 41 3.57 -10.39 8.13
N ARG A 42 3.25 -11.43 8.92
CA ARG A 42 3.07 -11.32 10.38
C ARG A 42 4.35 -10.97 11.13
N ASN A 43 5.51 -11.25 10.52
CA ASN A 43 6.82 -11.03 11.13
C ASN A 43 7.47 -9.72 10.66
N LEU A 44 6.82 -8.96 9.77
CA LEU A 44 7.33 -7.69 9.28
C LEU A 44 7.07 -6.58 10.30
N THR A 45 8.08 -5.76 10.54
CA THR A 45 7.95 -4.60 11.45
C THR A 45 7.63 -3.35 10.64
N ILE A 46 6.78 -2.46 11.20
CA ILE A 46 6.39 -1.19 10.57
C ILE A 46 7.62 -0.34 10.18
N GLY A 47 8.72 -0.46 10.93
CA GLY A 47 9.99 0.22 10.64
C GLY A 47 10.58 -0.14 9.27
N GLU A 48 10.55 -1.42 8.89
CA GLU A 48 11.08 -1.88 7.59
C GLU A 48 10.28 -1.32 6.41
N PHE A 49 8.97 -1.16 6.60
CA PHE A 49 8.08 -0.52 5.62
C PHE A 49 8.22 1.00 5.58
N ALA A 50 8.46 1.64 6.73
CA ALA A 50 8.63 3.08 6.83
C ALA A 50 9.94 3.55 6.16
N ASP A 51 11.02 2.79 6.30
CA ASP A 51 12.32 3.10 5.71
C ASP A 51 12.35 2.90 4.18
N ALA A 52 11.48 2.04 3.64
CA ALA A 52 11.34 1.86 2.19
C ALA A 52 10.72 3.10 1.49
N LYS A 53 10.07 4.00 2.26
CA LYS A 53 9.44 5.20 1.72
C LYS A 53 10.45 6.37 1.69
N PRO A 54 10.43 7.23 0.65
CA PRO A 54 11.30 8.40 0.61
C PRO A 54 11.18 9.24 1.87
N GLN A 55 12.32 9.79 2.32
CA GLN A 55 12.46 10.56 3.56
C GLN A 55 11.26 11.50 3.79
N VAL A 56 10.66 11.37 4.96
CA VAL A 56 9.51 12.17 5.37
C VAL A 56 9.94 13.63 5.46
N VAL A 57 9.42 14.47 4.56
CA VAL A 57 9.64 15.91 4.63
C VAL A 57 8.59 16.50 5.56
N THR A 58 9.03 17.09 6.66
CA THR A 58 8.16 17.75 7.64
C THR A 58 8.14 19.26 7.40
N LEU A 59 6.99 19.89 7.55
CA LEU A 59 6.86 21.35 7.54
C LEU A 59 6.71 21.85 8.98
N ARG A 60 7.24 23.04 9.29
CA ARG A 60 7.04 23.69 10.59
C ARG A 60 5.78 24.56 10.58
N GLU A 61 5.25 24.88 11.76
CA GLU A 61 4.13 25.83 11.89
C GLU A 61 4.44 27.20 11.27
N VAL A 62 5.69 27.67 11.42
CA VAL A 62 6.19 28.88 10.76
C VAL A 62 7.32 28.48 9.81
N GLU A 63 7.01 28.45 8.51
CA GLU A 63 7.93 28.03 7.46
C GLU A 63 8.00 29.08 6.35
N LYS A 64 9.17 29.23 5.70
CA LYS A 64 9.32 30.15 4.58
C LYS A 64 8.48 29.67 3.39
N VAL A 65 7.69 30.58 2.80
CA VAL A 65 6.85 30.29 1.61
C VAL A 65 7.66 29.69 0.46
N ALA A 66 8.89 30.20 0.24
CA ALA A 66 9.79 29.65 -0.78
C ALA A 66 10.08 28.15 -0.57
N ARG A 67 10.31 27.73 0.69
CA ARG A 67 10.58 26.33 1.02
C ARG A 67 9.34 25.45 0.81
N ILE A 68 8.15 25.95 1.12
CA ILE A 68 6.89 25.23 0.88
C ILE A 68 6.72 24.95 -0.61
N VAL A 69 6.92 25.98 -1.46
CA VAL A 69 6.82 25.83 -2.92
C VAL A 69 7.88 24.87 -3.47
N ASP A 70 9.11 24.93 -2.96
CA ASP A 70 10.19 24.02 -3.37
C ASP A 70 9.90 22.56 -2.99
N VAL A 71 9.33 22.32 -1.79
CA VAL A 71 8.94 20.98 -1.33
C VAL A 71 7.79 20.43 -2.17
N LEU A 72 6.76 21.24 -2.43
CA LEU A 72 5.61 20.84 -3.27
C LEU A 72 6.02 20.54 -4.72
N ARG A 73 7.03 21.23 -5.25
CA ARG A 73 7.57 20.95 -6.60
C ARG A 73 8.40 19.68 -6.65
N LYS A 74 9.13 19.35 -5.58
CA LYS A 74 10.03 18.19 -5.53
C LYS A 74 9.31 16.90 -5.13
N GLN A 75 8.25 16.99 -4.34
CA GLN A 75 7.56 15.84 -3.77
C GLN A 75 6.06 15.90 -4.06
N HIS A 76 5.54 14.90 -4.77
CA HIS A 76 4.11 14.73 -5.03
C HIS A 76 3.37 14.08 -3.84
N ALA A 77 3.71 14.47 -2.61
CA ALA A 77 3.00 14.03 -1.42
C ALA A 77 1.77 14.92 -1.18
N GLN A 78 0.62 14.31 -0.87
CA GLN A 78 -0.61 15.04 -0.55
C GLN A 78 -0.66 15.54 0.89
N TRP A 79 0.15 14.97 1.77
CA TRP A 79 0.16 15.29 3.20
C TRP A 79 1.60 15.43 3.69
N PHE A 80 1.83 16.43 4.53
CA PHE A 80 3.10 16.68 5.19
C PHE A 80 2.86 16.76 6.70
N PRO A 81 3.56 15.95 7.51
CA PRO A 81 3.44 16.06 8.97
C PRO A 81 4.07 17.35 9.48
N ASN A 82 3.47 17.92 10.51
CA ASN A 82 4.00 19.10 11.19
C ASN A 82 5.09 18.68 12.19
N CYS A 83 6.27 19.29 12.10
CA CYS A 83 7.26 19.23 13.18
C CYS A 83 6.99 20.36 14.17
N ARG A 84 6.80 20.00 15.44
CA ARG A 84 6.84 20.96 16.56
C ARG A 84 8.24 21.57 16.70
#